data_AF-A0AAD8VRJ8-F1
#
_entry.id   AF-A0AAD8VRJ8-F1
#
_cell.length_a   1.000
_cell.length_b   1.000
_cell.length_c   1.000
_cell.angle_alpha   90.00
_cell.angle_beta   90.00
_cell.angle_gamma   90.00
#
_symmetry.space_group_name_H-M   'P 1'
#
loop_
_entity.id
_entity.type
_entity.pdbx_description
1 polymer ?
#
loop_
_entity_poly.entity_id
_entity_poly.type
_entity_poly.pdbx_seq_one_letter_code
_entity_poly.pdbx_strand_id
1 'polypeptide(L)'
;DKNMAALVKDRFGSTNQLKIIEEDITKFHVHSHFLPILEEKSHHKKKYAKVVSNLPFNVSTEVVKQILPMGDVFSVMVLMLQDETALRLANAAIQTPEYRPINVFVNFYSGKRVSL
;
A
#
# COMPACT_ATOMS: atom_id res chain seq x y z
N ASP A 1 -1.75 15.24 6.10
CA ASP A 1 -1.30 16.64 6.19
C ASP A 1 -2.28 17.50 5.41
N LYS A 2 -2.96 18.44 6.08
CA LYS A 2 -4.03 19.26 5.48
C LYS A 2 -3.49 20.25 4.43
N ASN A 3 -2.28 20.77 4.64
CA ASN A 3 -1.65 21.70 3.71
C ASN A 3 -1.26 20.97 2.41
N MET A 4 -0.74 19.75 2.54
CA MET A 4 -0.43 18.93 1.37
C MET A 4 -1.67 18.50 0.60
N ALA A 5 -2.75 18.15 1.30
CA ALA A 5 -4.04 17.84 0.66
C ALA A 5 -4.57 19.04 -0.15
N ALA A 6 -4.49 20.26 0.41
CA ALA A 6 -4.89 21.48 -0.29
C ALA A 6 -4.07 21.72 -1.57
N LEU A 7 -2.75 21.54 -1.52
CA LEU A 7 -1.87 21.71 -2.69
C LEU A 7 -2.14 20.66 -3.79
N VAL A 8 -2.39 19.41 -3.41
CA VAL A 8 -2.77 18.36 -4.38
C VAL A 8 -4.14 18.68 -5.02
N LYS A 9 -5.08 19.19 -4.21
CA LYS A 9 -6.40 19.60 -4.70
C LYS A 9 -6.32 20.79 -5.65
N ASP A 10 -5.53 21.79 -5.33
CA ASP A 10 -5.33 22.97 -6.18
C ASP A 10 -4.72 22.55 -7.54
N ARG A 11 -3.71 21.68 -7.51
CA ARG A 11 -3.00 21.26 -8.72
C ARG A 11 -3.79 20.30 -9.62
N PHE A 12 -4.58 19.39 -9.04
CA PHE A 12 -5.19 18.28 -9.78
C PHE A 12 -6.72 18.19 -9.65
N GLY A 13 -7.34 19.03 -8.84
CA GLY A 13 -8.77 18.98 -8.53
C GLY A 13 -9.69 19.37 -9.69
N SER A 14 -9.16 19.99 -10.74
CA SER A 14 -9.89 20.21 -12.00
C SER A 14 -10.09 18.93 -12.80
N THR A 15 -9.43 17.83 -12.43
CA THR A 15 -9.60 16.53 -13.08
C THR A 15 -10.62 15.67 -12.33
N ASN A 16 -11.49 14.96 -13.07
CA ASN A 16 -12.36 13.92 -12.50
C ASN A 16 -11.60 12.63 -12.13
N GLN A 17 -10.27 12.68 -12.08
CA GLN A 17 -9.39 11.54 -11.86
C GLN A 17 -8.83 11.50 -10.42
N LEU A 18 -9.10 12.53 -9.61
CA LEU A 18 -8.60 12.66 -8.25
C LEU A 18 -9.72 12.48 -7.22
N LYS A 19 -9.43 11.66 -6.20
CA LYS A 19 -10.19 11.62 -4.94
C LYS A 19 -9.19 11.73 -3.80
N ILE A 20 -9.38 12.73 -2.93
CA ILE A 20 -8.53 12.93 -1.75
C ILE A 20 -9.30 12.42 -0.52
N ILE A 21 -8.62 11.62 0.30
CA ILE A 21 -9.12 11.14 1.58
C ILE A 21 -8.13 11.61 2.65
N GLU A 22 -8.58 12.45 3.57
CA GLU A 22 -7.76 13.04 4.63
C GLU A 22 -7.92 12.27 5.94
N GLU A 23 -7.43 11.03 5.96
CA GLU A 23 -7.52 10.13 7.11
C GLU A 23 -6.15 9.53 7.47
N ASP A 24 -6.05 8.99 8.68
CA ASP A 24 -4.88 8.23 9.11
C ASP A 24 -4.89 6.86 8.43
N ILE A 25 -3.93 6.63 7.53
CA ILE A 25 -3.84 5.38 6.77
C ILE A 25 -3.72 4.14 7.68
N THR A 26 -3.11 4.25 8.86
CA THR A 26 -2.97 3.13 9.79
C THR A 26 -4.29 2.72 10.45
N LYS A 27 -5.29 3.62 10.41
CA LYS A 27 -6.65 3.42 10.93
C LYS A 27 -7.69 3.31 9.82
N PHE A 28 -7.29 3.57 8.58
CA PHE A 28 -8.17 3.61 7.44
C PHE A 28 -8.60 2.20 7.05
N HIS A 29 -9.89 1.92 7.08
CA HIS A 29 -10.42 0.63 6.63
C HIS A 29 -10.47 0.59 5.11
N VAL A 30 -9.31 0.30 4.49
CA VAL A 30 -9.14 0.30 3.04
C VAL A 30 -10.23 -0.49 2.34
N HIS A 31 -10.56 -1.68 2.83
CA HIS A 31 -11.60 -2.54 2.24
C HIS A 31 -12.94 -1.81 2.13
N SER A 32 -13.44 -1.26 3.25
CA SER A 32 -14.75 -0.59 3.33
C SER A 32 -14.85 0.67 2.48
N HIS A 33 -13.80 1.48 2.42
CA HIS A 33 -13.82 2.74 1.67
C HIS A 33 -13.51 2.56 0.17
N PHE A 34 -12.69 1.57 -0.16
CA PHE A 34 -12.15 1.42 -1.51
C PHE A 34 -13.00 0.51 -2.39
N LEU A 35 -13.63 -0.53 -1.83
CA LEU A 35 -14.50 -1.44 -2.59
C LEU A 35 -15.61 -0.71 -3.36
N PRO A 36 -16.39 0.20 -2.73
CA PRO A 36 -17.44 0.91 -3.46
C PRO A 36 -16.90 1.72 -4.65
N ILE A 37 -15.71 2.33 -4.49
CA ILE A 37 -15.04 3.11 -5.55
C ILE A 37 -14.58 2.18 -6.68
N LEU A 38 -14.04 1.02 -6.32
CA LEU A 38 -13.58 0.03 -7.29
C LEU A 38 -14.75 -0.56 -8.06
N GLU A 39 -15.84 -0.91 -7.40
CA GLU A 39 -17.06 -1.45 -8.02
C GLU A 39 -17.67 -0.47 -9.02
N GLU A 40 -17.83 0.80 -8.61
CA GLU A 40 -18.33 1.88 -9.47
C GLU A 40 -17.50 1.99 -10.77
N LYS A 41 -16.17 1.98 -10.66
CA LYS A 41 -15.25 2.11 -11.82
C LYS A 41 -15.06 0.83 -12.62
N SER A 42 -15.50 -0.31 -12.10
CA SER A 42 -15.24 -1.61 -12.70
C SER A 42 -16.39 -2.12 -13.57
N HIS A 43 -17.55 -1.47 -13.57
CA HIS A 43 -18.74 -1.88 -14.33
C HIS A 43 -19.03 -3.39 -14.18
N HIS A 44 -18.97 -3.89 -12.94
CA HIS A 44 -19.18 -5.31 -12.58
C HIS A 44 -18.21 -6.32 -13.20
N LYS A 45 -17.07 -5.89 -13.78
CA LYS A 45 -15.95 -6.77 -14.11
C LYS A 45 -14.98 -6.83 -12.94
N LYS A 46 -14.36 -7.98 -12.70
CA LYS A 46 -13.29 -8.08 -11.70
C LYS A 46 -12.09 -7.25 -12.16
N LYS A 47 -11.85 -6.10 -11.51
CA LYS A 47 -10.62 -5.31 -11.66
C LYS A 47 -9.90 -5.27 -10.34
N TYR A 48 -8.58 -5.21 -10.42
CA TYR A 48 -7.72 -5.02 -9.26
C TYR A 48 -7.13 -3.62 -9.32
N ALA A 49 -7.04 -2.97 -8.17
CA ALA A 49 -6.30 -1.73 -8.05
C ALA A 49 -4.79 -1.99 -7.92
N LYS A 50 -4.04 -0.91 -8.07
CA LYS A 50 -2.60 -0.87 -7.82
C LYS A 50 -2.33 0.15 -6.73
N VAL A 51 -1.38 -0.16 -5.85
CA VAL A 51 -0.90 0.76 -4.82
C VAL A 51 0.44 1.31 -5.25
N VAL A 52 0.60 2.64 -5.19
CA VAL A 52 1.88 3.32 -5.36
C VAL A 52 2.01 4.30 -4.20
N SER A 53 3.09 4.20 -3.43
CA SER A 53 3.27 5.07 -2.26
C SER A 53 4.73 5.30 -1.91
N ASN A 54 5.02 6.48 -1.36
CA ASN A 54 6.25 6.77 -0.64
C ASN A 54 5.93 6.80 0.85
N LEU A 55 6.28 5.74 1.57
CA LEU A 55 5.88 5.57 2.97
C LEU A 55 6.97 6.07 3.92
N PRO A 56 6.63 6.91 4.90
CA PRO A 56 7.57 7.25 5.96
C PRO A 56 7.83 6.02 6.84
N PHE A 57 9.06 5.94 7.36
CA PHE A 57 9.57 4.79 8.11
C PHE A 57 8.68 4.37 9.29
N ASN A 58 8.15 5.34 10.02
CA ASN A 58 7.40 5.12 11.26
C ASN A 58 6.07 4.37 11.06
N VAL A 59 5.50 4.40 9.85
CA VAL A 59 4.21 3.76 9.54
C VAL A 59 4.31 2.64 8.53
N SER A 60 5.46 2.48 7.84
CA SER A 60 5.60 1.58 6.71
C SER A 60 5.20 0.13 7.03
N THR A 61 5.65 -0.38 8.17
CA THR A 61 5.36 -1.76 8.59
C THR A 61 3.86 -1.98 8.82
N GLU A 62 3.18 -1.06 9.50
CA GLU A 62 1.75 -1.18 9.80
C GLU A 62 0.91 -1.06 8.53
N VAL A 63 1.27 -0.13 7.64
CA VAL A 63 0.62 -0.01 6.33
C VAL A 63 0.80 -1.28 5.50
N VAL A 64 2.02 -1.83 5.42
CA VAL A 64 2.29 -3.08 4.68
C VAL A 64 1.46 -4.24 5.24
N LYS A 65 1.42 -4.41 6.57
CA LYS A 65 0.59 -5.46 7.20
C LYS A 65 -0.88 -5.32 6.87
N GLN A 66 -1.37 -4.08 6.76
CA GLN A 66 -2.77 -3.83 6.45
C GLN A 66 -3.10 -4.12 4.97
N ILE A 67 -2.29 -3.65 4.03
CA ILE A 67 -2.62 -3.71 2.60
C ILE A 67 -2.23 -5.02 1.93
N LEU A 68 -1.13 -5.67 2.36
CA LEU A 68 -0.58 -6.84 1.68
C LEU A 68 -1.54 -8.05 1.64
N PRO A 69 -2.34 -8.33 2.68
CA PRO A 69 -3.36 -9.38 2.64
C PRO A 69 -4.50 -9.15 1.66
N MET A 70 -4.68 -7.92 1.15
CA MET A 70 -5.82 -7.54 0.30
C MET A 70 -5.59 -7.90 -1.17
N GLY A 71 -5.18 -9.14 -1.45
CA GLY A 71 -4.97 -9.66 -2.81
C GLY A 71 -6.26 -9.79 -3.64
N ASP A 72 -7.42 -9.71 -2.99
CA ASP A 72 -8.73 -9.59 -3.63
C ASP A 72 -8.99 -8.19 -4.20
N VAL A 73 -8.34 -7.16 -3.64
CA VAL A 73 -8.47 -5.74 -4.03
C VAL A 73 -7.28 -5.28 -4.87
N PHE A 74 -6.06 -5.63 -4.47
CA PHE A 74 -4.82 -5.14 -5.06
C PHE A 74 -4.05 -6.23 -5.79
N SER A 75 -3.57 -5.90 -6.98
CA SER A 75 -2.74 -6.81 -7.79
C SER A 75 -1.25 -6.50 -7.70
N VAL A 76 -0.89 -5.23 -7.51
CA VAL A 76 0.50 -4.76 -7.51
C VAL A 76 0.65 -3.66 -6.46
N MET A 77 1.76 -3.69 -5.73
CA MET A 77 2.16 -2.66 -4.78
C MET A 77 3.57 -2.22 -5.10
N VAL A 78 3.76 -0.93 -5.35
CA VAL A 78 5.06 -0.29 -5.58
C VAL A 78 5.29 0.70 -4.44
N LEU A 79 6.19 0.36 -3.52
CA LEU A 79 6.42 1.11 -2.30
C LEU A 79 7.84 1.65 -2.28
N MET A 80 7.99 2.96 -2.10
CA MET A 80 9.28 3.55 -1.75
C MET A 80 9.40 3.54 -0.22
N LEU A 81 10.49 2.92 0.24
CA LEU A 81 10.82 2.70 1.64
C LEU A 81 12.26 3.15 1.89
N GLN A 82 12.59 3.42 3.16
CA GLN A 82 13.99 3.52 3.55
C GLN A 82 14.70 2.18 3.37
N ASP A 83 15.98 2.23 3.01
CA ASP A 83 16.80 1.06 2.67
C ASP A 83 16.75 -0.04 3.74
N GLU A 84 16.96 0.32 5.02
CA GLU A 84 16.89 -0.64 6.13
C GLU A 84 15.52 -1.32 6.26
N THR A 85 14.42 -0.61 6.02
CA THR A 85 13.07 -1.18 6.05
C THR A 85 12.85 -2.08 4.85
N ALA A 86 13.29 -1.64 3.67
CA ALA A 86 13.18 -2.41 2.44
C ALA A 86 13.93 -3.75 2.58
N LEU A 87 15.17 -3.71 3.07
CA LEU A 87 15.97 -4.90 3.40
C LEU A 87 15.28 -5.78 4.44
N ARG A 88 14.73 -5.19 5.51
CA ARG A 88 14.03 -5.94 6.57
C ARG A 88 12.79 -6.66 6.04
N LEU A 89 12.08 -6.10 5.07
CA LEU A 89 10.90 -6.73 4.47
C LEU A 89 11.27 -7.74 3.37
N ALA A 90 12.22 -7.38 2.51
CA ALA A 90 12.57 -8.11 1.29
C ALA A 90 13.57 -9.24 1.54
N ASN A 91 14.55 -9.01 2.41
CA ASN A 91 15.82 -9.72 2.35
C ASN A 91 16.17 -10.37 3.69
N ALA A 92 15.46 -11.44 4.02
CA ALA A 92 15.93 -12.37 5.04
C ALA A 92 15.82 -13.80 4.51
N ALA A 93 16.96 -14.37 4.12
CA ALA A 93 17.04 -15.79 3.87
C ALA A 93 16.64 -16.54 5.16
N ILE A 94 15.89 -17.63 4.99
CA ILE A 94 15.50 -18.50 6.10
C ILE A 94 16.79 -18.95 6.81
N GLN A 95 16.78 -18.95 8.16
CA GLN A 95 17.93 -19.26 9.04
C GLN A 95 19.03 -18.19 9.13
N THR A 96 18.76 -16.95 8.74
CA THR A 96 19.64 -15.82 9.06
C THR A 96 19.26 -15.14 10.38
N PRO A 97 20.22 -14.55 11.12
CA PRO A 97 19.94 -13.76 12.32
C PRO A 97 18.99 -12.58 12.07
N GLU A 98 18.81 -12.15 10.82
CA GLU A 98 17.96 -11.06 10.37
C GLU A 98 16.52 -11.50 10.06
N TYR A 99 16.24 -12.81 10.04
CA TYR A 99 14.90 -13.35 9.80
C TYR A 99 13.93 -12.97 10.91
N ARG A 100 12.80 -12.37 10.55
CA ARG A 100 11.77 -11.88 11.47
C ARG A 100 10.38 -12.39 11.04
N PRO A 101 9.37 -12.34 11.94
CA PRO A 101 7.99 -12.71 11.60
C PRO A 101 7.43 -11.94 10.38
N ILE A 102 7.86 -10.70 10.16
CA ILE A 102 7.41 -9.90 9.01
C ILE A 102 7.87 -10.48 7.67
N ASN A 103 9.01 -11.19 7.62
CA ASN A 103 9.47 -11.86 6.40
C ASN A 103 8.56 -13.02 6.01
N VAL A 104 8.09 -13.81 6.99
CA VAL A 104 7.08 -14.85 6.75
C VAL A 104 5.83 -14.23 6.16
N PHE A 105 5.36 -13.13 6.76
CA PHE A 105 4.16 -12.42 6.33
C PHE A 105 4.28 -11.90 4.90
N VAL A 106 5.38 -11.21 4.58
CA VAL A 106 5.62 -10.67 3.24
C VAL A 106 5.76 -11.79 2.20
N ASN A 107 6.50 -12.85 2.52
CA ASN A 107 6.69 -13.98 1.60
C ASN A 107 5.39 -14.77 1.34
N PHE A 108 4.48 -14.82 2.31
CA PHE A 108 3.19 -15.48 2.16
C PHE A 108 2.26 -14.71 1.20
N TYR A 109 2.22 -13.38 1.30
CA TYR A 109 1.27 -12.57 0.53
C TYR A 109 1.85 -11.97 -0.76
N SER A 110 3.16 -11.75 -0.85
CA SER A 110 3.83 -11.26 -2.06
C SER A 110 4.60 -12.39 -2.73
N GLY A 111 4.08 -12.90 -3.86
CA GLY A 111 4.74 -13.99 -4.57
C GLY A 111 6.14 -13.60 -5.05
N LYS A 112 7.19 -14.04 -4.33
CA LYS A 112 8.64 -14.09 -4.64
C LYS A 112 9.34 -12.90 -5.35
N ARG A 113 8.66 -11.80 -5.68
CA ARG A 113 9.26 -10.61 -6.33
C ARG A 113 9.12 -9.41 -5.42
N VAL A 114 9.99 -9.35 -4.42
CA VAL A 114 10.37 -8.08 -3.83
C VAL A 114 11.68 -7.67 -4.50
N SER A 115 11.59 -6.75 -5.46
CA SER A 115 12.74 -6.14 -6.13
C SER A 115 13.06 -4.83 -5.41
N LEU A 116 14.28 -4.75 -4.86
CA LEU A 116 14.87 -3.52 -4.32
C LEU A 116 15.39 -2.63 -5.46
#